data_AF-A0A151FB76-F1
#
_entry.id   AF-A0A151FB76-F1
#
_cell.length_a   1.000
_cell.length_b   1.000
_cell.length_c   1.000
_cell.angle_alpha   90.00
_cell.angle_beta   90.00
_cell.angle_gamma   90.00
#
_symmetry.space_group_name_H-M   'P 1'
#
loop_
_entity.id
_entity.type
_entity.pdbx_description
1 polymer ?
#
loop_
_entity_poly.entity_id
_entity_poly.type
_entity_poly.pdbx_seq_one_letter_code
_entity_poly.pdbx_strand_id
1 'polypeptide(L)'
;MLKKMKEKGHADTGADLIEGHEKERFVCPVCKKPLHADNLVDMKSIVEDNLYYVGGVRIMNSRVPLACDFQHRFDRGGVTLDEPHELVAVVTAEFDGSGACIQFEIVEV
;
A
#
# COMPACT_ATOMS: atom_id res chain seq x y z
N MET A 1 28.12 -40.39 7.85
CA MET A 1 28.28 -39.03 7.32
C MET A 1 27.28 -38.82 6.20
N LEU A 2 26.29 -37.95 6.39
CA LEU A 2 25.49 -37.38 5.30
C LEU A 2 25.15 -35.93 5.72
N LYS A 3 25.78 -34.96 5.06
CA LYS A 3 25.48 -33.52 5.25
C LYS A 3 24.14 -33.25 4.57
N LYS A 4 23.12 -32.82 5.32
CA LYS A 4 21.93 -32.19 4.74
C LYS A 4 22.04 -30.67 4.92
N MET A 5 21.95 -29.98 3.79
CA MET A 5 22.05 -28.54 3.64
C MET A 5 20.91 -27.85 4.40
N LYS A 6 21.25 -26.75 5.09
CA LYS A 6 20.28 -25.84 5.70
C LYS A 6 19.51 -25.12 4.60
N GLU A 7 18.21 -25.36 4.51
CA GLU A 7 17.28 -24.41 3.90
C GLU A 7 17.27 -23.15 4.78
N LYS A 8 17.80 -22.05 4.25
CA LYS A 8 17.57 -20.73 4.81
C LYS A 8 16.15 -20.34 4.40
N GLY A 9 15.20 -20.52 5.31
CA GLY A 9 13.89 -19.89 5.23
C GLY A 9 14.09 -18.39 5.06
N HIS A 10 13.50 -17.86 3.98
CA HIS A 10 13.39 -16.43 3.74
C HIS A 10 12.70 -15.82 4.96
N ALA A 11 13.34 -14.79 5.53
CA ALA A 11 12.74 -14.01 6.60
C ALA A 11 11.58 -13.22 5.98
N ASP A 12 10.37 -13.69 6.28
CA ASP A 12 9.12 -13.02 6.01
C ASP A 12 9.00 -11.86 7.02
N THR A 13 9.76 -10.79 6.79
CA THR A 13 9.67 -9.54 7.56
C THR A 13 8.83 -8.53 6.80
N GLY A 14 7.57 -8.89 6.57
CA GLY A 14 6.55 -8.00 5.99
C GLY A 14 5.30 -7.84 6.86
N ALA A 15 5.20 -8.53 7.99
CA ALA A 15 3.93 -8.68 8.71
C ALA A 15 3.64 -7.63 9.80
N ASP A 16 4.63 -6.85 10.29
CA ASP A 16 4.49 -6.21 11.62
C ASP A 16 4.61 -4.67 11.66
N LEU A 17 3.99 -3.92 10.74
CA LEU A 17 3.91 -2.45 10.88
C LEU A 17 2.51 -1.82 10.73
N ILE A 18 1.44 -2.61 10.54
CA ILE A 18 0.08 -2.05 10.39
C ILE A 18 -0.92 -2.74 11.35
N GLU A 19 -0.47 -3.11 12.55
CA GLU A 19 -1.38 -3.56 13.61
C GLU A 19 -1.61 -2.45 14.63
N GLY A 20 -2.72 -1.72 14.46
CA GLY A 20 -3.47 -1.25 15.62
C GLY A 20 -4.16 0.11 15.52
N HIS A 21 -3.58 1.11 14.84
CA HIS A 21 -4.03 2.50 15.02
C HIS A 21 -4.49 3.27 13.78
N GLU A 22 -4.33 2.74 12.57
CA GLU A 22 -4.68 3.47 11.32
C GLU A 22 -6.00 3.05 10.67
N LYS A 23 -6.61 1.95 11.12
CA LYS A 23 -7.78 1.33 10.49
C LYS A 23 -9.06 2.18 10.52
N GLU A 24 -9.07 3.29 11.26
CA GLU A 24 -10.23 4.20 11.38
C GLU A 24 -9.94 5.64 10.92
N ARG A 25 -8.75 5.93 10.38
CA ARG A 25 -8.38 7.31 9.99
C ARG A 25 -9.05 7.78 8.69
N PHE A 26 -9.27 6.87 7.75
CA PHE A 26 -9.70 7.24 6.41
C PHE A 26 -11.20 7.04 6.22
N VAL A 27 -11.89 8.12 5.85
CA VAL A 27 -13.33 8.15 5.63
C VAL A 27 -13.61 8.37 4.16
N CYS A 28 -14.50 7.58 3.58
CA CYS A 28 -14.91 7.77 2.20
C CYS A 28 -15.58 9.15 2.03
N PRO A 29 -15.08 10.04 1.16
CA PRO A 29 -15.65 11.36 0.97
C PRO A 29 -17.06 11.33 0.37
N VAL A 30 -17.44 10.22 -0.30
CA VAL A 30 -18.76 10.05 -0.93
C VAL A 30 -19.81 9.64 0.09
N CYS A 31 -19.65 8.50 0.75
CA CYS A 31 -20.67 7.96 1.67
C CYS A 31 -20.45 8.29 3.15
N LYS A 32 -19.36 8.99 3.48
CA LYS A 32 -18.97 9.40 4.85
C LYS A 32 -18.80 8.24 5.83
N LYS A 33 -18.58 7.02 5.32
CA LYS A 33 -18.29 5.82 6.11
C LYS A 33 -16.78 5.56 6.19
N PRO A 34 -16.28 4.98 7.29
CA PRO A 34 -14.88 4.54 7.37
C PRO A 34 -14.54 3.54 6.26
N LEU A 35 -13.35 3.65 5.71
CA LEU A 35 -12.83 2.70 4.73
C LEU A 35 -12.31 1.44 5.43
N HIS A 36 -12.73 0.27 4.94
CA HIS A 36 -12.11 -0.98 5.33
C HIS A 36 -10.65 -1.02 4.87
N ALA A 37 -9.76 -1.66 5.65
CA ALA A 37 -8.33 -1.74 5.35
C ALA A 37 -8.05 -2.33 3.96
N ASP A 38 -8.82 -3.34 3.55
CA ASP A 38 -8.70 -3.98 2.24
C ASP A 38 -9.11 -3.08 1.06
N ASN A 39 -9.73 -1.93 1.31
CA ASN A 39 -9.94 -0.93 0.26
C ASN A 39 -8.73 0.00 0.10
N LEU A 40 -7.86 0.12 1.10
CA LEU A 40 -6.77 1.08 1.08
C LEU A 40 -5.66 0.63 0.13
N VAL A 41 -5.01 1.61 -0.51
CA VAL A 41 -3.82 1.36 -1.33
C VAL A 41 -2.65 0.94 -0.44
N ASP A 42 -1.82 0.04 -0.95
CA ASP A 42 -0.64 -0.44 -0.26
C ASP A 42 0.63 -0.25 -1.10
N MET A 43 1.80 -0.35 -0.45
CA MET A 43 3.09 -0.16 -1.10
C MET A 43 3.28 -1.12 -2.28
N LYS A 44 2.79 -2.36 -2.16
CA LYS A 44 2.94 -3.37 -3.19
C LYS A 44 2.18 -2.98 -4.45
N SER A 45 0.89 -2.71 -4.33
CA SER A 45 0.02 -2.33 -5.45
C SER A 45 0.47 -1.03 -6.13
N ILE A 46 1.02 -0.07 -5.40
CA ILE A 46 1.42 1.23 -5.97
C ILE A 46 2.85 1.22 -6.49
N VAL A 47 3.81 0.80 -5.67
CA VAL A 47 5.24 0.91 -5.99
C VAL A 47 5.72 -0.29 -6.79
N GLU A 48 5.46 -1.50 -6.31
CA GLU A 48 5.97 -2.73 -6.92
C GLU A 48 5.18 -3.07 -8.19
N ASP A 49 3.86 -2.93 -8.16
CA ASP A 49 2.98 -3.38 -9.25
C ASP A 49 2.63 -2.29 -10.27
N ASN A 50 2.72 -1.01 -9.94
CA ASN A 50 2.35 0.07 -10.88
C ASN A 50 3.57 0.91 -11.31
N LEU A 51 4.36 1.45 -10.37
CA LEU A 51 5.50 2.29 -10.72
C LEU A 51 6.65 1.52 -11.39
N TYR A 52 6.84 0.24 -11.05
CA TYR A 52 7.85 -0.61 -11.69
C TYR A 52 7.65 -0.76 -13.21
N TYR A 53 6.40 -0.63 -13.69
CA TYR A 53 6.07 -0.77 -15.11
C TYR A 53 6.27 0.50 -15.95
N VAL A 54 6.58 1.64 -15.31
CA VAL A 54 6.94 2.88 -16.01
C VAL A 54 8.40 2.78 -16.46
N GLY A 55 8.66 1.99 -17.51
CA GLY A 55 10.01 1.77 -18.03
C GLY A 55 10.74 3.09 -18.29
N GLY A 56 11.93 3.26 -17.69
CA GLY A 56 12.83 4.39 -17.93
C GLY A 56 12.81 5.50 -16.88
N VAL A 57 11.98 5.40 -15.82
CA VAL A 57 11.97 6.38 -14.72
C VAL A 57 12.55 5.75 -13.45
N ARG A 58 13.51 6.42 -12.82
CA ARG A 58 14.07 6.05 -11.51
C ARG A 58 14.01 7.25 -10.58
N ILE A 59 13.26 7.11 -9.49
CA ILE A 59 13.17 8.12 -8.42
C ILE A 59 14.22 7.75 -7.37
N MET A 60 15.10 8.69 -7.01
CA MET A 60 16.17 8.47 -6.03
C MET A 60 16.29 9.66 -5.09
N ASN A 61 16.56 9.39 -3.81
CA ASN A 61 16.81 10.40 -2.78
C ASN A 61 15.75 11.49 -2.72
N SER A 62 14.47 11.10 -2.82
CA SER A 62 13.35 12.02 -2.90
C SER A 62 12.13 11.45 -2.19
N ARG A 63 11.37 12.35 -1.56
CA ARG A 63 10.00 12.10 -1.09
C ARG A 63 9.05 12.62 -2.16
N VAL A 64 8.25 11.73 -2.74
CA VAL A 64 7.33 12.05 -3.83
C VAL A 64 5.87 11.83 -3.41
N PRO A 65 4.97 12.79 -3.66
CA PRO A 65 3.54 12.54 -3.59
C PRO A 65 3.09 11.79 -4.84
N LEU A 66 2.33 10.73 -4.66
CA LEU A 66 1.72 9.94 -5.73
C LEU A 66 0.20 9.98 -5.54
N ALA A 67 -0.52 10.32 -6.61
CA ALA A 67 -1.97 10.18 -6.65
C ALA A 67 -2.31 8.79 -7.17
N CYS A 68 -3.11 8.04 -6.42
CA CYS A 68 -3.39 6.64 -6.66
C CYS A 68 -4.90 6.42 -6.68
N ASP A 69 -5.42 6.08 -7.86
CA ASP A 69 -6.83 5.73 -8.02
C ASP A 69 -7.11 4.37 -7.35
N PHE A 70 -8.20 4.29 -6.60
CA PHE A 70 -8.68 3.04 -6.00
C PHE A 70 -10.20 3.05 -5.87
N GLN A 71 -10.77 1.93 -5.39
CA GLN A 71 -12.20 1.80 -5.21
C GLN A 71 -12.57 1.39 -3.79
N HIS A 72 -13.51 2.13 -3.19
CA HIS A 72 -14.23 1.70 -2.00
C HIS A 72 -15.27 0.66 -2.41
N ARG A 73 -14.92 -0.61 -2.24
CA ARG A 73 -15.74 -1.78 -2.62
C ARG A 73 -16.40 -2.44 -1.43
N PHE A 74 -15.79 -2.35 -0.25
CA PHE A 74 -16.28 -3.02 0.96
C PHE A 74 -16.65 -2.02 2.03
N ASP A 75 -17.79 -2.21 2.68
CA ASP A 75 -18.11 -1.50 3.91
C ASP A 75 -17.19 -1.92 5.07
N ARG A 76 -17.36 -1.30 6.25
CA ARG A 76 -16.57 -1.63 7.45
C ARG A 76 -16.66 -3.10 7.87
N GLY A 77 -17.75 -3.79 7.53
CA GLY A 77 -17.95 -5.21 7.82
C GLY A 77 -17.30 -6.15 6.79
N GLY A 78 -16.64 -5.62 5.76
CA GLY A 78 -16.10 -6.40 4.66
C GLY A 78 -17.18 -6.83 3.64
N VAL A 79 -18.38 -6.26 3.70
CA VAL A 79 -19.47 -6.57 2.78
C VAL A 79 -19.33 -5.69 1.54
N THR A 80 -19.43 -6.30 0.36
CA THR A 80 -19.37 -5.56 -0.91
C THR A 80 -20.52 -4.57 -1.03
N LEU A 81 -20.20 -3.34 -1.45
CA LEU A 81 -21.17 -2.30 -1.76
C LEU A 81 -21.85 -2.58 -3.11
N ASP A 82 -23.16 -2.32 -3.20
CA ASP A 82 -23.92 -2.44 -4.45
C ASP A 82 -23.37 -1.48 -5.53
N GLU A 83 -22.98 -0.27 -5.12
CA GLU A 83 -22.33 0.74 -5.95
C GLU A 83 -20.98 1.14 -5.33
N PRO A 84 -19.85 0.68 -5.88
CA PRO A 84 -18.52 1.09 -5.42
C PRO A 84 -18.25 2.57 -5.69
N HIS A 85 -17.47 3.21 -4.82
CA HIS A 85 -17.02 4.59 -5.03
C HIS A 85 -15.58 4.61 -5.57
N GLU A 86 -15.36 5.30 -6.69
CA GLU A 86 -14.03 5.60 -7.20
C GLU A 86 -13.42 6.75 -6.40
N LEU A 87 -12.21 6.55 -5.89
CA LEU A 87 -11.52 7.46 -4.98
C LEU A 87 -10.07 7.63 -5.42
N VAL A 88 -9.42 8.67 -4.91
CA VAL A 88 -8.00 8.95 -5.11
C VAL A 88 -7.33 9.06 -3.76
N ALA A 89 -6.32 8.22 -3.51
CA ALA A 89 -5.45 8.38 -2.35
C ALA A 89 -4.21 9.17 -2.76
N VAL A 90 -3.81 10.16 -1.96
CA VAL A 90 -2.47 10.74 -2.09
C VAL A 90 -1.57 10.07 -1.08
N VAL A 91 -0.53 9.42 -1.60
CA VAL A 91 0.47 8.73 -0.80
C VAL A 91 1.81 9.44 -0.93
N THR A 92 2.56 9.51 0.16
CA THR A 92 3.97 9.90 0.08
C THR A 92 4.85 8.68 0.14
N ALA A 93 5.75 8.56 -0.82
CA ALA A 93 6.75 7.50 -0.89
C ALA A 93 8.16 8.11 -0.86
N GLU A 94 9.06 7.52 -0.07
CA GLU A 94 10.48 7.88 -0.02
C GLU A 94 11.33 6.76 -0.60
N PHE A 95 12.28 7.13 -1.46
CA PHE A 95 13.15 6.18 -2.16
C PHE A 95 14.62 6.42 -1.84
N ASP A 96 15.36 5.33 -1.61
CA ASP A 96 16.80 5.38 -1.39
C ASP A 96 17.60 5.54 -2.70
N GLY A 97 18.94 5.58 -2.59
CA GLY A 97 19.84 5.66 -3.74
C GLY A 97 19.87 4.41 -4.63
N SER A 98 19.26 3.30 -4.19
CA SER A 98 19.04 2.10 -5.00
C SER A 98 17.70 2.16 -5.76
N GLY A 99 16.80 3.07 -5.39
CA GLY A 99 15.44 3.16 -5.90
C GLY A 99 14.47 2.24 -5.15
N ALA A 100 14.87 1.69 -4.00
CA ALA A 100 13.96 0.96 -3.12
C ALA A 100 13.10 1.94 -2.33
N CYS A 101 11.81 1.66 -2.21
CA CYS A 101 10.90 2.42 -1.36
C CYS A 101 11.16 2.07 0.11
N ILE A 102 11.51 3.06 0.91
CA ILE A 102 11.87 2.90 2.33
C ILE A 102 10.82 3.49 3.28
N GLN A 103 9.90 4.31 2.77
CA GLN A 103 8.77 4.84 3.52
C GLN A 103 7.56 4.96 2.59
N PHE A 104 6.38 4.59 3.09
CA PHE A 104 5.10 4.73 2.40
C PHE A 104 4.02 5.14 3.41
N GLU A 105 3.29 6.20 3.11
CA GLU A 105 2.26 6.76 4.00
C GLU A 105 1.10 7.31 3.17
N ILE A 106 -0.13 6.94 3.51
CA ILE A 106 -1.34 7.57 2.95
C ILE A 106 -1.57 8.90 3.68
N VAL A 107 -1.56 10.00 2.95
CA VAL A 107 -1.72 11.35 3.50
C VAL A 107 -3.17 11.78 3.48
N GLU A 108 -3.89 11.50 2.39
CA GLU A 108 -5.30 11.86 2.21
C GLU A 108 -6.02 10.92 1.25
N VAL A 109 -7.36 10.94 1.35
CA VAL A 109 -8.34 10.19 0.55
C VAL A 109 -9.55 11.08 0.26
#